data_AF-A0AAD6A8X6-F1
#
_entry.id   AF-A0AAD6A8X6-F1
#
_cell.length_a   1.000
_cell.length_b   1.000
_cell.length_c   1.000
_cell.angle_alpha   90.00
_cell.angle_beta   90.00
_cell.angle_gamma   90.00
#
_symmetry.space_group_name_H-M   'P 1'
#
loop_
_entity.id
_entity.type
_entity.pdbx_description
1 polymer ?
#
loop_
_entity_poly.entity_id
_entity_poly.type
_entity_poly.pdbx_seq_one_letter_code
_entity_poly.pdbx_strand_id
1 'polypeptide(L)'
;MTEIKQQIVQLDERITTAENRAWKQRDIEFEGQRVYFDQDYSPDLQGKRKRVREVIKQLKEKNIKAQSPYPAQLKLFLATGVRVFPTLVEAQ
;
A
#
# COMPACT_ATOMS: atom_id res chain seq x y z
N MET A 1 -31.64 0.32 9.32
CA MET A 1 -30.25 -0.20 9.42
C MET A 1 -29.53 -0.27 8.07
N THR A 2 -30.23 -0.41 6.94
CA THR A 2 -29.63 -0.57 5.60
C THR A 2 -29.07 0.75 5.03
N GLU A 3 -29.78 1.86 5.24
CA GLU A 3 -29.39 3.21 4.78
C GLU A 3 -28.04 3.68 5.36
N ILE A 4 -27.86 3.53 6.67
CA ILE A 4 -26.65 3.95 7.38
C ILE A 4 -25.44 3.13 6.91
N LYS A 5 -25.63 1.83 6.69
CA LYS A 5 -24.56 0.97 6.14
C LYS A 5 -24.17 1.40 4.73
N GLN A 6 -25.13 1.77 3.88
CA GLN A 6 -24.85 2.27 2.54
C GLN A 6 -24.11 3.61 2.57
N GLN A 7 -24.47 4.53 3.47
CA GLN A 7 -23.75 5.80 3.64
C GLN A 7 -22.32 5.59 4.14
N ILE A 8 -22.09 4.66 5.07
CA ILE A 8 -20.74 4.32 5.55
C ILE A 8 -19.87 3.76 4.41
N VAL A 9 -20.41 2.84 3.60
CA VAL A 9 -19.68 2.28 2.45
C VAL A 9 -19.36 3.36 1.41
N GLN A 10 -20.31 4.24 1.10
CA GLN A 10 -20.08 5.35 0.17
C GLN A 10 -19.06 6.37 0.71
N LEU A 11 -19.04 6.63 2.03
CA LEU A 11 -18.04 7.48 2.66
C LEU A 11 -16.64 6.84 2.58
N ASP A 12 -16.53 5.54 2.84
CA ASP A 12 -15.28 4.77 2.74
C ASP A 12 -14.72 4.76 1.30
N GLU A 13 -15.59 4.55 0.31
CA GLU A 13 -15.22 4.62 -1.11
C GLU A 13 -14.73 6.02 -1.53
N ARG A 14 -15.38 7.08 -1.01
CA ARG A 14 -14.99 8.47 -1.30
C ARG A 14 -13.65 8.84 -0.67
N ILE A 15 -13.41 8.45 0.58
CA ILE A 15 -12.14 8.65 1.29
C ILE A 15 -11.03 7.89 0.54
N THR A 16 -11.25 6.61 0.26
CA THR A 16 -10.32 5.76 -0.50
C THR A 16 -10.02 6.33 -1.88
N THR A 17 -10.99 6.93 -2.57
CA THR A 17 -10.81 7.55 -3.88
C THR A 17 -10.00 8.85 -3.81
N ALA A 18 -10.24 9.69 -2.80
CA ALA A 18 -9.50 10.94 -2.60
C ALA A 18 -8.04 10.68 -2.22
N GLU A 19 -7.80 9.73 -1.32
CA GLU A 19 -6.47 9.23 -1.01
C GLU A 19 -5.79 8.74 -2.29
N ASN A 20 -6.42 7.83 -3.03
CA ASN A 20 -5.84 7.30 -4.27
C ASN A 20 -5.48 8.38 -5.31
N ARG A 21 -6.18 9.52 -5.36
CA ARG A 21 -5.84 10.63 -6.26
C ARG A 21 -4.59 11.38 -5.79
N ALA A 22 -4.51 11.71 -4.50
CA ALA A 22 -3.32 12.34 -3.92
C ALA A 22 -2.08 11.42 -4.02
N TRP A 23 -2.24 10.12 -3.73
CA TRP A 23 -1.17 9.12 -3.82
C TRP A 23 -0.73 8.77 -5.26
N LYS A 24 -1.57 9.04 -6.26
CA LYS A 24 -1.22 8.88 -7.68
C LYS A 24 -0.42 10.06 -8.23
N GLN A 25 -0.58 11.25 -7.65
CA GLN A 25 0.21 12.44 -8.00
C GLN A 25 1.55 12.37 -7.25
N ARG A 26 2.56 11.79 -7.90
CA ARG A 26 3.92 11.63 -7.31
C ARG A 26 4.75 12.90 -7.31
N ASP A 27 4.29 13.93 -8.01
CA ASP A 27 4.99 15.20 -8.22
C ASP A 27 4.08 16.35 -7.71
N ILE A 28 3.74 16.31 -6.43
CA ILE A 28 3.06 17.44 -5.77
C ILE A 28 4.15 18.41 -5.31
N GLU A 29 4.09 19.63 -5.82
CA GLU A 29 4.95 20.74 -5.42
C GLU A 29 4.14 21.75 -4.61
N PHE A 30 4.68 22.19 -3.48
CA PHE A 30 4.17 23.28 -2.69
C PHE A 30 5.28 24.33 -2.59
N GLU A 31 5.02 25.56 -3.03
CA GLU A 31 6.02 26.65 -3.05
C GLU A 31 7.33 26.28 -3.77
N GLY A 32 7.24 25.49 -4.84
CA GLY A 32 8.40 25.01 -5.59
C GLY A 32 9.22 23.93 -4.89
N GLN A 33 8.76 23.42 -3.74
CA GLN A 33 9.34 22.29 -3.05
C GLN A 33 8.49 21.03 -3.24
N ARG A 34 9.15 19.92 -3.58
CA ARG A 34 8.46 18.63 -3.70
C ARG A 34 8.01 18.16 -2.32
N VAL A 35 6.71 17.92 -2.18
CA VAL A 35 6.09 17.41 -0.95
C VAL A 35 5.80 15.93 -1.12
N TYR A 36 6.15 15.15 -0.09
CA TYR A 36 5.81 13.74 0.01
C TYR A 36 4.71 13.59 1.04
N PHE A 37 3.63 12.93 0.65
CA PHE A 37 2.67 12.41 1.60
C PHE A 37 3.20 11.05 2.06
N ASP A 38 3.24 10.81 3.37
CA ASP A 38 3.41 9.47 3.93
C ASP A 38 2.20 9.16 4.82
N GLN A 39 1.88 7.88 4.97
CA GLN A 39 0.72 7.48 5.78
C GLN A 39 1.13 7.53 7.25
N ASP A 40 0.28 8.09 8.10
CA ASP A 40 0.52 8.20 9.55
C ASP A 40 0.29 6.85 10.25
N TYR A 41 1.15 5.89 9.92
CA TYR A 41 1.11 4.56 10.50
C TYR A 41 1.82 4.52 11.86
N SER A 42 1.35 3.61 12.73
CA SER A 42 2.05 3.33 13.98
C SER A 42 3.50 2.86 13.74
N PRO A 43 4.44 3.11 14.68
CA PRO A 43 5.85 2.69 14.52
C PRO A 43 6.03 1.19 14.24
N ASP A 44 5.21 0.34 14.85
CA ASP A 44 5.20 -1.11 14.59
C ASP A 44 4.84 -1.43 13.14
N LEU A 45 3.79 -0.78 12.62
CA LEU A 45 3.36 -0.96 11.24
C LEU A 45 4.41 -0.44 10.25
N GLN A 46 5.03 0.71 10.53
CA GLN A 46 6.14 1.23 9.73
C GLN A 46 7.32 0.25 9.69
N GLY A 47 7.68 -0.34 10.84
CA GLY A 47 8.73 -1.36 10.93
C GLY A 47 8.42 -2.63 10.12
N LYS A 48 7.16 -3.09 10.15
CA LYS A 48 6.69 -4.21 9.29
C LYS A 48 6.79 -3.85 7.81
N ARG A 49 6.34 -2.66 7.40
CA ARG A 49 6.43 -2.20 6.00
C ARG A 49 7.87 -2.05 5.54
N LYS A 50 8.78 -1.58 6.38
CA LYS A 50 10.21 -1.47 6.07
C LYS A 50 10.80 -2.84 5.70
N ARG A 51 10.54 -3.87 6.50
CA ARG A 51 10.99 -5.24 6.22
C ARG A 51 10.43 -5.76 4.90
N VAL A 52 9.16 -5.50 4.60
CA VAL A 52 8.56 -5.92 3.31
C VAL A 52 9.21 -5.20 2.13
N ARG A 53 9.52 -3.90 2.25
CA ARG A 53 10.23 -3.13 1.21
C ARG A 53 11.61 -3.70 0.92
N GLU A 54 12.35 -4.13 1.95
CA GLU A 54 13.65 -4.78 1.79
C GLU A 54 13.53 -6.09 0.99
N VAL A 55 12.52 -6.92 1.28
CA VAL A 55 12.23 -8.13 0.50
C VAL A 55 11.86 -7.79 -0.94
N ILE A 56 10.99 -6.80 -1.17
CA ILE A 56 10.62 -6.35 -2.52
C ILE A 56 11.84 -5.89 -3.31
N LYS A 57 12.82 -5.22 -2.67
CA LYS A 57 14.06 -4.81 -3.32
C LYS A 57 14.84 -6.03 -3.83
N GLN A 58 15.03 -7.03 -2.99
CA GLN A 58 15.71 -8.28 -3.38
C GLN A 58 14.96 -9.04 -4.48
N LEU A 59 13.62 -9.05 -4.44
CA LEU A 59 12.79 -9.66 -5.48
C LEU A 59 12.93 -8.92 -6.81
N LYS A 60 12.99 -7.59 -6.78
CA LYS A 60 13.20 -6.76 -7.97
C LYS A 60 14.56 -7.03 -8.62
N GLU A 61 15.61 -7.22 -7.83
CA GLU A 61 16.94 -7.65 -8.32
C GLU A 61 16.88 -9.00 -9.06
N LYS A 62 15.92 -9.86 -8.72
CA LYS A 62 15.64 -11.14 -9.38
C LYS A 62 14.58 -11.05 -10.50
N ASN A 63 14.21 -9.85 -10.94
CA ASN A 63 13.12 -9.61 -11.90
C ASN A 63 11.74 -10.13 -11.47
N ILE A 64 11.53 -10.35 -10.17
CA ILE A 64 10.23 -10.73 -9.62
C ILE A 64 9.47 -9.45 -9.26
N LYS A 65 8.34 -9.23 -9.92
CA LYS A 65 7.48 -8.07 -9.66
C LYS A 65 6.74 -8.28 -8.34
N ALA A 66 6.89 -7.33 -7.42
CA ALA A 66 6.27 -7.37 -6.10
C ALA A 66 5.79 -5.98 -5.64
N GLN A 67 4.81 -5.95 -4.76
CA GLN A 67 4.23 -4.74 -4.14
C GLN A 67 3.92 -4.98 -2.66
N SER A 68 3.79 -3.90 -1.89
CA SER A 68 3.35 -3.96 -0.49
C SER A 68 2.03 -3.22 -0.26
N PRO A 69 0.88 -3.93 -0.34
CA PRO A 69 -0.41 -3.41 0.09
C PRO A 69 -0.47 -3.11 1.59
N TYR A 70 -1.42 -2.27 2.00
CA TYR A 70 -1.78 -2.09 3.41
C TYR A 70 -2.27 -3.43 4.01
N PRO A 71 -1.99 -3.72 5.30
CA PRO A 71 -1.15 -2.94 6.23
C PRO A 71 0.35 -3.11 5.98
N ALA A 72 0.83 -4.33 5.77
CA ALA A 72 2.22 -4.63 5.43
C ALA A 72 2.30 -5.97 4.70
N GLN A 73 1.42 -6.14 3.71
CA GLN A 73 1.32 -7.39 2.96
C GLN A 73 2.44 -7.48 1.92
N LEU A 74 2.76 -8.70 1.48
CA LEU A 74 3.62 -8.95 0.32
C LEU A 74 2.75 -9.50 -0.83
N LYS A 75 2.64 -8.73 -1.92
CA LYS A 75 1.95 -9.14 -3.14
C LYS A 75 2.98 -9.48 -4.22
N LEU A 76 3.00 -10.73 -4.66
CA LEU A 76 3.84 -11.23 -5.76
C LEU A 76 3.04 -11.36 -7.05
N PHE A 77 3.67 -11.00 -8.15
CA PHE A 77 3.15 -11.22 -9.50
C PHE A 77 4.01 -12.30 -10.15
N LEU A 78 3.50 -13.54 -10.14
CA LEU A 78 4.16 -14.72 -10.70
C LEU A 78 3.54 -15.05 -12.06
N ALA A 79 4.22 -15.89 -12.85
CA ALA A 79 3.68 -16.38 -14.12
C ALA A 79 2.37 -17.17 -13.94
N THR A 80 2.23 -17.87 -12.81
CA THR A 80 1.03 -18.64 -12.44
C THR A 80 -0.10 -17.78 -11.86
N GLY A 81 0.13 -16.48 -11.66
CA GLY A 81 -0.86 -15.54 -11.15
C GLY A 81 -0.33 -14.69 -9.99
N VAL A 82 -1.27 -14.10 -9.26
CA VAL A 82 -0.97 -13.17 -8.16
C VAL A 82 -1.10 -13.91 -6.83
N ARG A 83 -0.07 -13.81 -5.99
CA ARG A 83 -0.09 -14.36 -4.63
C ARG A 83 0.07 -13.23 -3.62
N VAL A 84 -0.80 -13.21 -2.61
CA VAL A 84 -0.78 -12.20 -1.54
C VAL A 84 -0.51 -12.90 -0.22
N PHE A 85 0.49 -12.43 0.49
CA PHE A 85 0.85 -12.89 1.82
C PHE A 85 0.49 -11.78 2.83
N PRO A 86 -0.42 -12.04 3.78
CA PRO A 86 -0.77 -11.12 4.86
C PRO A 86 0.43 -10.60 5.65
N THR A 87 1.42 -11.47 5.87
CA THR A 87 2.66 -11.17 6.59
C THR A 87 3.87 -11.77 5.87
N LEU A 88 5.08 -11.30 6.20
CA LEU A 88 6.31 -11.93 5.69
C LEU A 88 6.54 -13.35 6.24
N VAL A 89 6.02 -13.65 7.43
CA VAL A 89 6.17 -14.97 8.07
C VAL A 89 5.43 -16.02 7.26
N GLU A 90 4.25 -15.70 6.75
CA GLU A 90 3.46 -16.60 5.90
C GLU A 90 4.03 -16.80 4.49
N ALA A 91 5.09 -16.05 4.14
CA ALA A 91 5.77 -16.13 2.84
C ALA A 91 7.07 -16.96 2.88
N GLN A 92 7.42 -17.55 4.04
CA GLN A 92 8.54 -18.49 4.19
C GLN A 92 8.24 -19.82 3.50
#